data_AF-A0A2R7Y258-F1
#
_entry.id   AF-A0A2R7Y258-F1
#
_cell.length_a   1.000
_cell.length_b   1.000
_cell.length_c   1.000
_cell.angle_alpha   90.00
_cell.angle_beta   90.00
_cell.angle_gamma   90.00
#
_symmetry.space_group_name_H-M   'P 1'
#
loop_
_entity.id
_entity.type
_entity.pdbx_description
1 polymer ?
#
loop_
_entity_poly.entity_id
_entity_poly.type
_entity_poly.pdbx_seq_one_letter_code
_entity_poly.pdbx_strand_id
1 'polypeptide(L)'
;MLGRLYRFIVFDRGVVDFIAWVVTTLGYPGFLSSLYGRFLVRLALKENIVYLHADRDVLVARADVSPGFIYREYAVYSVLMRYLARCIIDTGLNRPVGATVGVLKCMGLA
;
A
#
# COMPACT_ATOMS: atom_id res chain seq x y z
N MET A 1 -26.86 2.92 0.08
CA MET A 1 -27.38 2.52 -1.26
C MET A 1 -26.34 1.77 -2.10
N LEU A 2 -25.05 2.15 -2.12
CA LEU A 2 -24.03 1.44 -2.92
C LEU A 2 -23.74 -0.03 -2.50
N GLY A 3 -23.79 -0.36 -1.22
CA GLY A 3 -23.46 -1.71 -0.72
C GLY A 3 -24.46 -2.82 -1.11
N ARG A 4 -25.54 -2.49 -1.81
CA ARG A 4 -26.54 -3.46 -2.30
C ARG A 4 -26.34 -3.87 -3.76
N LEU A 5 -25.47 -3.18 -4.51
CA LEU A 5 -25.30 -3.39 -5.96
C LEU A 5 -23.99 -4.11 -6.33
N TYR A 6 -22.97 -4.08 -5.47
CA TYR A 6 -21.68 -4.71 -5.74
C TYR A 6 -21.20 -5.54 -4.55
N ARG A 7 -20.75 -6.77 -4.82
CA ARG A 7 -20.23 -7.70 -3.80
C ARG A 7 -18.87 -7.22 -3.22
N PHE A 8 -18.10 -6.48 -4.03
CA PHE A 8 -16.80 -5.91 -3.67
C PHE A 8 -16.61 -4.55 -4.35
N ILE A 9 -15.85 -3.66 -3.71
CA ILE A 9 -15.36 -2.41 -4.31
C ILE A 9 -13.84 -2.46 -4.22
N VAL A 10 -13.17 -2.19 -5.34
CA VAL A 10 -11.71 -2.17 -5.44
C VAL A 10 -11.27 -0.72 -5.64
N PHE A 11 -10.28 -0.29 -4.87
CA PHE A 11 -9.66 1.02 -4.99
C PHE A 11 -8.19 0.85 -5.35
N ASP A 12 -7.71 1.66 -6.28
CA ASP A 12 -6.27 1.83 -6.53
C ASP A 12 -5.80 2.97 -5.62
N ARG A 13 -5.11 2.58 -4.54
CA ARG A 13 -4.71 3.41 -3.37
C ARG A 13 -5.81 3.61 -2.31
N GLY A 14 -5.39 3.76 -1.05
CA GLY A 14 -6.24 3.90 0.13
C GLY A 14 -5.67 4.85 1.17
N VAL A 15 -6.17 4.75 2.41
CA VAL A 15 -5.77 5.67 3.50
C VAL A 15 -4.28 5.53 3.82
N VAL A 16 -3.74 4.33 3.69
CA VAL A 16 -2.32 4.08 3.97
C VAL A 16 -1.38 4.84 3.03
N ASP A 17 -1.78 5.06 1.79
CA ASP A 17 -0.98 5.82 0.82
C ASP A 17 -0.84 7.27 1.24
N PHE A 18 -1.92 7.85 1.75
CA PHE A 18 -1.88 9.21 2.30
C PHE A 18 -0.98 9.29 3.54
N ILE A 19 -1.06 8.31 4.45
CA ILE A 19 -0.17 8.24 5.62
C ILE A 19 1.30 8.16 5.18
N ALA A 20 1.61 7.24 4.26
CA ALA A 20 2.96 7.05 3.74
C ALA A 20 3.47 8.35 3.11
N TRP A 21 2.67 8.98 2.25
CA TRP A 21 3.00 10.24 1.61
C TRP A 21 3.30 11.38 2.60
N VAL A 22 2.50 11.55 3.66
CA VAL A 22 2.76 12.57 4.70
C VAL A 22 4.08 12.30 5.41
N VAL A 23 4.32 11.05 5.83
CA VAL A 23 5.54 10.68 6.56
C VAL A 23 6.78 10.87 5.69
N THR A 24 6.72 10.48 4.41
CA THR A 24 7.85 10.54 3.48
C THR A 24 8.17 11.96 3.06
N THR A 25 7.14 12.74 2.74
CA THR A 25 7.28 14.14 2.30
C THR A 25 7.81 15.02 3.42
N LEU A 26 7.29 14.86 4.64
CA LEU A 26 7.70 15.68 5.79
C LEU A 26 8.92 15.12 6.53
N GLY A 27 9.31 13.88 6.27
CA GLY A 27 10.35 13.19 7.05
C GLY A 27 10.00 13.05 8.53
N TYR A 28 8.71 12.93 8.86
CA TYR A 28 8.22 12.97 10.24
C TYR A 28 7.42 11.72 10.62
N PRO A 29 8.08 10.61 11.00
CA PRO A 29 7.42 9.38 11.47
C PRO A 29 6.57 9.61 12.74
N GLY A 30 6.90 10.62 13.53
CA GLY A 30 6.11 11.04 14.70
C GLY A 30 4.67 11.44 14.35
N PHE A 31 4.37 11.70 13.08
CA PHE A 31 3.00 11.89 12.61
C PHE A 31 2.06 10.77 13.05
N LEU A 32 2.53 9.51 13.06
CA LEU A 32 1.72 8.34 13.43
C LEU A 32 1.25 8.37 14.89
N SER A 33 1.97 9.07 15.78
CA SER A 33 1.58 9.20 17.18
C SER A 33 0.64 10.38 17.45
N SER A 34 0.48 11.29 16.47
CA SER A 34 -0.45 12.42 16.54
C SER A 34 -1.91 11.96 16.58
N LEU A 35 -2.82 12.84 17.03
CA LEU A 35 -4.26 12.54 17.04
C LEU A 35 -4.77 12.16 15.64
N TYR A 36 -4.38 12.93 14.61
CA TYR A 36 -4.81 12.71 13.24
C TYR A 36 -4.18 11.44 12.64
N GLY A 37 -2.87 11.23 12.87
CA GLY A 37 -2.18 10.02 12.41
C GLY A 37 -2.79 8.75 13.01
N ARG A 38 -3.08 8.74 14.32
CA ARG A 38 -3.74 7.59 14.97
C ARG A 38 -5.14 7.33 14.42
N PHE A 39 -5.90 8.39 14.11
CA PHE A 39 -7.20 8.25 13.46
C PHE A 39 -7.06 7.58 12.09
N LEU A 40 -6.13 8.05 11.25
CA LEU A 40 -5.90 7.48 9.92
C LEU A 40 -5.42 6.03 9.98
N VAL A 41 -4.50 5.68 10.88
CA VAL A 41 -4.05 4.30 11.07
C VAL A 41 -5.21 3.38 11.46
N ARG A 42 -6.09 3.82 12.37
CA ARG A 42 -7.29 3.06 12.73
C ARG A 42 -8.28 2.91 11.59
N LEU A 43 -8.35 3.89 10.69
CA LEU A 43 -9.18 3.80 9.49
C LEU A 43 -8.57 2.79 8.50
N ALA A 44 -7.26 2.85 8.25
CA ALA A 44 -6.54 1.91 7.40
C ALA A 44 -6.66 0.45 7.89
N LEU A 45 -6.69 0.20 9.20
CA LEU A 45 -6.91 -1.13 9.78
C LEU A 45 -8.27 -1.75 9.42
N LYS A 46 -9.25 -0.95 8.96
CA LYS A 46 -10.55 -1.45 8.50
C LYS A 46 -10.54 -1.80 7.01
N GLU A 47 -9.49 -1.45 6.27
CA GLU A 47 -9.33 -1.76 4.86
C GLU A 47 -8.74 -3.17 4.70
N ASN A 48 -9.15 -3.90 3.64
CA ASN A 48 -8.51 -5.16 3.26
C ASN A 48 -7.38 -4.87 2.27
N ILE A 49 -6.24 -4.39 2.79
CA ILE A 49 -5.15 -3.89 1.95
C ILE A 49 -4.38 -5.05 1.32
N VAL A 50 -4.22 -5.01 0.00
CA VAL A 50 -3.32 -5.89 -0.75
C VAL A 50 -2.15 -5.05 -1.23
N TYR A 51 -0.95 -5.34 -0.72
CA TYR A 51 0.24 -4.59 -1.05
C TYR A 51 0.95 -5.22 -2.26
N LEU A 52 1.03 -4.47 -3.35
CA LEU A 52 1.81 -4.84 -4.51
C LEU A 52 3.16 -4.13 -4.44
N HIS A 53 4.26 -4.87 -4.52
CA HIS A 53 5.59 -4.27 -4.57
C HIS A 53 6.40 -4.78 -5.75
N ALA A 54 7.49 -4.07 -6.04
CA ALA A 54 8.53 -4.48 -6.99
C ALA A 54 9.90 -4.13 -6.38
N ASP A 55 10.96 -4.61 -7.01
CA ASP A 55 12.31 -4.25 -6.61
C ASP A 55 12.54 -2.74 -6.69
N ARG A 56 13.36 -2.23 -5.76
CA ARG A 56 13.63 -0.79 -5.63
C ARG A 56 14.19 -0.20 -6.93
N ASP A 57 15.06 -0.92 -7.61
CA ASP A 57 15.66 -0.47 -8.88
C ASP A 57 14.61 -0.34 -9.98
N VAL A 58 13.62 -1.23 -10.01
CA VAL A 58 12.48 -1.17 -10.92
C VAL A 58 11.59 0.04 -10.61
N LEU A 59 11.35 0.30 -9.32
CA LEU A 59 10.57 1.47 -8.88
C LEU A 59 11.27 2.78 -9.23
N VAL A 60 12.59 2.87 -8.98
CA VAL A 60 13.39 4.06 -9.32
C VAL A 60 13.41 4.30 -10.82
N ALA A 61 13.57 3.26 -11.64
CA ALA A 61 13.58 3.40 -13.10
C ALA A 61 12.25 3.89 -13.70
N ARG A 62 11.14 3.70 -12.99
CA ARG A 62 9.79 4.10 -13.41
C ARG A 62 9.32 5.42 -12.82
N ALA A 63 10.08 5.98 -11.88
CA ALA A 63 9.66 7.14 -11.11
C ALA A 63 10.23 8.44 -11.66
N ASP A 64 9.40 9.48 -11.73
CA ASP A 64 9.81 10.83 -12.11
C ASP A 64 10.36 11.65 -10.91
N VAL A 65 10.68 10.98 -9.81
CA VAL A 65 11.17 11.59 -8.57
C VAL A 65 12.55 11.06 -8.20
N SER A 66 13.25 11.78 -7.31
CA SER A 66 14.60 11.39 -6.91
C SER A 66 14.64 9.98 -6.31
N PRO A 67 15.71 9.18 -6.57
CA PRO A 67 15.86 7.85 -5.98
C PRO A 67 15.78 7.87 -4.45
N GLY A 68 16.32 8.92 -3.81
CA GLY A 68 16.26 9.10 -2.35
C GLY A 68 14.84 9.29 -1.80
N PHE A 69 13.90 9.83 -2.59
CA PHE A 69 12.50 9.86 -2.21
C PHE A 69 11.90 8.45 -2.28
N ILE A 70 12.12 7.72 -3.38
CA ILE A 70 11.62 6.35 -3.57
C ILE A 70 12.13 5.42 -2.47
N TYR A 71 13.40 5.51 -2.08
CA TYR A 71 13.93 4.69 -0.99
C TYR A 71 13.26 4.97 0.36
N ARG A 72 13.00 6.25 0.66
CA ARG A 72 12.28 6.63 1.89
C ARG A 72 10.84 6.15 1.86
N GLU A 73 10.17 6.35 0.74
CA GLU A 73 8.80 5.88 0.53
C GLU A 73 8.69 4.36 0.64
N TYR A 74 9.56 3.63 -0.05
CA TYR A 74 9.67 2.18 0.06
C TYR A 74 9.89 1.73 1.51
N ALA A 75 10.79 2.38 2.25
CA ALA A 75 11.04 2.05 3.64
C ALA A 75 9.77 2.23 4.50
N VAL A 76 9.07 3.36 4.34
CA VAL A 76 7.82 3.64 5.07
C VAL A 76 6.75 2.61 4.75
N TYR A 77 6.48 2.34 3.46
CA TYR A 77 5.54 1.29 3.07
C TYR A 77 5.94 -0.08 3.61
N SER A 78 7.23 -0.46 3.51
CA SER A 78 7.70 -1.77 3.98
C SER A 78 7.42 -1.99 5.47
N VAL A 79 7.48 -0.93 6.29
CA VAL A 79 7.14 -0.98 7.69
C VAL A 79 5.63 -1.04 7.88
N LEU A 80 4.87 -0.12 7.28
CA LEU A 80 3.41 -0.07 7.43
C LEU A 80 2.72 -1.36 6.97
N MET A 81 3.15 -1.91 5.84
CA MET A 81 2.56 -3.09 5.22
C MET A 81 2.76 -4.36 6.05
N ARG A 82 3.81 -4.44 6.88
CA ARG A 82 3.97 -5.55 7.83
C ARG A 82 2.83 -5.66 8.85
N TYR A 83 2.15 -4.54 9.12
CA TYR A 83 1.07 -4.47 10.10
C TYR A 83 -0.31 -4.31 9.48
N LEU A 84 -0.40 -3.69 8.30
CA LEU A 84 -1.67 -3.30 7.68
C LEU A 84 -2.05 -4.15 6.48
N ALA A 85 -1.08 -4.76 5.78
CA ALA A 85 -1.38 -5.54 4.59
C ALA A 85 -1.97 -6.90 4.99
N ARG A 86 -3.08 -7.26 4.35
CA ARG A 86 -3.61 -8.63 4.39
C ARG A 86 -2.67 -9.59 3.67
N CYS A 87 -2.11 -9.14 2.55
CA CYS A 87 -1.09 -9.87 1.81
C CYS A 87 -0.17 -8.94 1.04
N ILE A 88 1.00 -9.49 0.73
CA ILE A 88 2.07 -8.83 0.00
C ILE A 88 2.35 -9.66 -1.24
N ILE A 89 2.36 -9.03 -2.41
CA ILE A 89 2.56 -9.70 -3.70
C ILE A 89 3.66 -8.98 -4.45
N ASP A 90 4.67 -9.76 -4.83
CA ASP A 90 5.77 -9.28 -5.66
C ASP A 90 5.34 -9.28 -7.14
N THR A 91 5.37 -8.10 -7.74
CA THR A 91 5.05 -7.83 -9.14
C THR A 91 6.31 -7.70 -10.01
N GLY A 92 7.50 -7.66 -9.42
CA GLY A 92 8.78 -7.69 -10.13
C GLY A 92 9.11 -9.06 -10.71
N LEU A 93 8.76 -10.14 -9.99
CA LEU A 93 9.03 -11.52 -10.40
C LEU A 93 7.91 -12.15 -11.25
N ASN A 94 6.70 -11.61 -11.18
CA ASN A 94 5.50 -12.21 -11.78
C ASN A 94 4.97 -11.40 -12.97
N ARG A 95 4.52 -12.10 -14.02
CA ARG A 95 3.72 -11.47 -15.08
C ARG A 95 2.42 -10.92 -14.48
N PRO A 96 1.80 -9.88 -15.06
CA PRO A 96 0.57 -9.27 -14.55
C PRO A 96 -0.53 -10.29 -14.23
N VAL A 97 -0.74 -11.28 -15.10
CA VAL A 97 -1.71 -12.36 -14.88
C VAL A 97 -1.40 -13.17 -13.62
N GLY A 98 -0.12 -13.49 -13.38
CA GLY A 98 0.32 -14.21 -12.18
C GLY A 98 0.10 -13.41 -10.90
N ALA A 99 0.40 -12.10 -10.93
CA ALA A 99 0.13 -11.20 -9.81
C ALA A 99 -1.38 -11.13 -9.50
N THR A 100 -2.23 -11.01 -10.52
CA THR A 100 -3.69 -11.01 -10.36
C THR A 100 -4.20 -12.30 -9.73
N VAL A 101 -3.69 -13.46 -10.17
CA VAL A 101 -4.03 -14.76 -9.55
C VAL A 101 -3.62 -14.77 -8.07
N GLY A 102 -2.45 -14.23 -7.74
CA GLY A 102 -2.00 -14.06 -6.36
C GLY A 102 -2.97 -13.22 -5.52
N VAL A 103 -3.45 -12.10 -6.06
CA VAL A 103 -4.43 -11.22 -5.40
C VAL A 103 -5.73 -12.00 -5.13
N LEU A 104 -6.27 -12.68 -6.14
CA LEU A 104 -7.53 -13.42 -6.00
C LEU A 104 -7.44 -14.54 -4.96
N LYS A 105 -6.33 -15.29 -4.94
CA LYS A 105 -6.08 -16.31 -3.91
C LYS A 105 -6.00 -15.72 -2.51
N CYS A 106 -5.29 -14.60 -2.34
CA CYS A 106 -5.22 -13.90 -1.05
C CYS A 106 -6.59 -13.42 -0.54
N MET A 107 -7.47 -13.01 -1.46
CA MET A 107 -8.82 -12.58 -1.15
C MET A 107 -9.80 -13.75 -0.95
N GLY A 108 -9.38 -15.00 -1.20
CA GLY A 108 -10.24 -16.18 -1.11
C GLY A 108 -11.29 -16.25 -2.23
N LEU A 109 -10.95 -15.71 -3.41
CA LEU A 109 -11.84 -15.60 -4.57
C LEU A 109 -11.44 -16.52 -5.74
N ALA A 110 -10.31 -17.21 -5.64
CA ALA A 110 -9.77 -18.14 -6.63
C ALA A 110 -9.45 -19.50 -6.00
#